data_AF-A0A965KAQ1-F1
#
_entry.id   AF-A0A965KAQ1-F1
#
_cell.length_a   1.000
_cell.length_b   1.000
_cell.length_c   1.000
_cell.angle_alpha   90.00
_cell.angle_beta   90.00
_cell.angle_gamma   90.00
#
_symmetry.space_group_name_H-M   'P 1'
#
loop_
_entity.id
_entity.type
_entity.pdbx_description
1 polymer ?
#
loop_
_entity_poly.entity_id
_entity_poly.type
_entity_poly.pdbx_seq_one_letter_code
_entity_poly.pdbx_strand_id
1 'polypeptide(L)'
;MLSFLSSLLFASLLGVSTPPPVSISDTEVPKYLNNLELSEWGRSKRLFETGQSRLQKGQSMMNAPAISLEGSFKESPEVAKARAQKVMEEGQAQMAQAATSLSRLRNVANARYLEETKMITLTGASDFRKWDIALSLSAVRLQKASRDMGFKENHLVGSIQFLFDNRGLRSRSLTDVLRATWNKLDAGFLANQPLGGYRLASGASSRQPPSLSSDWKTPRGPCETSIIWAELYSISPDNSSALFFVCLADASTMQVVASEFYLTTFGPSILTPKYKSACFSLRDEKSFIPRLSKMGGVYASLANQRMGESILRQILVRFPEIRINANVSIAALFSTVEDGWDSGVTKSQLGFSADPQGQSETKWVFLVQKRAPLSSANLDIVGPLTLELEPIETSKAKP
;
A
#
# COMPACT_ATOMS: atom_id res chain seq x y z
N MET A 1 -6.33 31.71 -10.24
CA MET A 1 -5.94 31.13 -11.55
C MET A 1 -4.75 31.85 -12.19
N LEU A 2 -3.69 32.21 -11.42
CA LEU A 2 -2.50 32.88 -11.98
C LEU A 2 -1.16 32.30 -11.48
N SER A 3 -1.16 31.28 -10.60
CA SER A 3 0.10 30.66 -10.14
C SER A 3 0.58 29.46 -10.98
N PHE A 4 -0.22 28.99 -11.94
CA PHE A 4 0.14 27.85 -12.81
C PHE A 4 0.98 28.26 -14.03
N LEU A 5 0.97 29.54 -14.42
CA LEU A 5 1.76 30.06 -15.55
C LEU A 5 3.21 30.38 -15.18
N SER A 6 3.49 30.68 -13.91
CA SER A 6 4.85 31.06 -13.46
C SER A 6 5.81 29.86 -13.34
N SER A 7 5.30 28.63 -13.20
CA SER A 7 6.13 27.42 -13.11
C SER A 7 6.65 26.92 -14.46
N LEU A 8 6.04 27.34 -15.58
CA LEU A 8 6.50 26.96 -16.93
C LEU A 8 7.63 27.86 -17.45
N LEU A 9 7.71 29.11 -17.00
CA LEU A 9 8.74 30.06 -17.44
C LEU A 9 10.08 29.92 -16.70
N PHE A 10 10.11 29.28 -15.52
CA PHE A 10 11.35 29.05 -14.78
C PHE A 10 12.12 27.80 -15.23
N ALA A 11 11.49 26.91 -16.01
CA ALA A 11 12.10 25.65 -16.45
C ALA A 11 12.99 25.77 -17.69
N SER A 12 13.03 26.93 -18.38
CA SER A 12 13.81 27.11 -19.61
C SER A 12 15.25 27.62 -19.40
N LEU A 13 15.66 27.92 -18.16
CA LEU A 13 16.98 28.51 -17.85
C LEU A 13 18.01 27.51 -17.29
N LEU A 14 17.60 26.29 -16.98
CA LEU A 14 18.49 25.21 -16.58
C LEU A 14 18.21 24.08 -17.56
N GLY A 15 19.13 23.79 -18.48
CA GLY A 15 19.02 22.76 -19.53
C GLY A 15 18.90 21.33 -19.02
N VAL A 16 18.03 21.09 -18.04
CA VAL A 16 17.58 19.77 -17.61
C VAL A 16 16.54 19.35 -18.64
N SER A 17 16.98 18.48 -19.56
CA SER A 17 16.05 17.69 -20.37
C SER A 17 15.06 17.02 -19.43
N THR A 18 13.84 17.56 -19.38
CA THR A 18 12.75 16.87 -18.70
C THR A 18 12.53 15.58 -19.48
N PRO A 19 12.56 14.41 -18.83
CA PRO A 19 12.26 13.17 -19.53
C PRO A 19 10.89 13.34 -20.20
N PRO A 20 10.73 12.87 -21.46
CA PRO A 20 9.48 13.07 -22.20
C PRO A 20 8.32 12.54 -21.34
N PRO A 21 7.19 13.26 -21.28
CA PRO A 21 6.05 12.83 -20.48
C PRO A 21 5.67 11.42 -20.90
N VAL A 22 5.64 10.51 -19.92
CA VAL A 22 5.25 9.11 -20.13
C VAL A 22 3.86 9.12 -20.76
N SER A 23 3.78 8.69 -22.03
CA SER A 23 2.51 8.55 -22.74
C SER A 23 1.98 7.14 -22.52
N ILE A 24 0.76 7.03 -22.00
CA ILE A 24 0.12 5.72 -21.82
C ILE A 24 -0.25 5.15 -23.18
N SER A 25 -0.18 3.82 -23.29
CA SER A 25 -0.52 3.12 -24.52
C SER A 25 -2.03 3.22 -24.83
N ASP A 26 -2.40 3.13 -26.12
CA ASP A 26 -3.82 3.14 -26.55
C ASP A 26 -4.65 2.03 -25.90
N THR A 27 -4.03 0.93 -25.45
CA THR A 27 -4.67 -0.16 -24.72
C THR A 27 -4.98 0.21 -23.27
N GLU A 28 -4.26 1.18 -22.70
CA GLU A 28 -4.44 1.66 -21.33
C GLU A 28 -5.34 2.88 -21.23
N VAL A 29 -5.45 3.69 -22.30
CA VAL A 29 -6.32 4.87 -22.35
C VAL A 29 -7.72 4.62 -21.79
N PRO A 30 -8.45 3.54 -22.17
CA PRO A 30 -9.81 3.30 -21.67
C PRO A 30 -9.91 3.18 -20.15
N LYS A 31 -8.86 2.75 -19.45
CA LYS A 31 -8.86 2.58 -17.99
C LYS A 31 -9.02 3.90 -17.23
N TYR A 32 -8.64 5.02 -17.87
CA TYR A 32 -8.63 6.35 -17.26
C TYR A 32 -9.75 7.26 -17.80
N LEU A 33 -10.64 6.74 -18.64
CA LEU A 33 -11.79 7.47 -19.17
C LEU A 33 -13.04 7.19 -18.34
N ASN A 34 -13.92 8.18 -18.23
CA ASN A 34 -15.26 7.97 -17.65
C ASN A 34 -16.19 7.32 -18.69
N ASN A 35 -17.40 6.94 -18.29
CA ASN A 35 -18.33 6.21 -19.15
C ASN A 35 -18.66 6.96 -20.47
N LEU A 36 -18.80 8.28 -20.42
CA LEU A 36 -19.11 9.09 -21.61
C LEU A 36 -17.91 9.14 -22.56
N GLU A 37 -16.73 9.43 -22.03
CA GLU A 37 -15.47 9.47 -22.78
C GLU A 37 -15.09 8.10 -23.36
N LEU A 38 -15.38 7.01 -22.65
CA LEU A 38 -15.13 5.65 -23.11
C LEU A 38 -16.05 5.29 -24.29
N SER A 39 -17.31 5.75 -24.25
CA SER A 39 -18.22 5.61 -25.39
C SER A 39 -17.73 6.39 -26.61
N GLU A 40 -17.20 7.60 -26.41
CA GLU A 40 -16.60 8.42 -27.45
C GLU A 40 -15.33 7.78 -28.02
N TRP A 41 -14.44 7.28 -27.15
CA TRP A 41 -13.24 6.55 -27.52
C TRP A 41 -13.56 5.39 -28.45
N GLY A 42 -14.54 4.56 -28.08
CA GLY A 42 -14.97 3.42 -28.89
C GLY A 42 -15.52 3.83 -30.26
N ARG A 43 -16.29 4.92 -30.33
CA ARG A 43 -16.81 5.47 -31.60
C ARG A 43 -15.69 6.01 -32.48
N SER A 44 -14.80 6.81 -31.91
CA SER A 44 -13.67 7.41 -32.64
C SER A 44 -12.67 6.35 -33.12
N LYS A 45 -12.40 5.30 -32.32
CA LYS A 45 -11.55 4.16 -32.74
C LYS A 45 -12.14 3.45 -33.94
N ARG A 46 -13.43 3.10 -33.89
CA ARG A 46 -14.12 2.45 -35.03
C ARG A 46 -14.14 3.32 -36.28
N LEU A 47 -14.35 4.63 -36.13
CA LEU A 47 -14.33 5.58 -37.25
C LEU A 47 -12.93 5.65 -37.88
N PHE A 48 -11.88 5.71 -37.06
CA PHE A 48 -10.50 5.70 -37.51
C PHE A 48 -10.14 4.40 -38.26
N GLU A 49 -10.51 3.24 -37.70
CA GLU A 49 -10.32 1.93 -38.31
C GLU A 49 -11.07 1.80 -39.64
N THR A 50 -12.32 2.28 -39.71
CA THR A 50 -13.10 2.32 -40.95
C THR A 50 -12.43 3.18 -42.01
N GLY A 51 -11.92 4.36 -41.62
CA GLY A 51 -11.15 5.24 -42.52
C GLY A 51 -9.86 4.57 -43.01
N GLN A 52 -9.15 3.84 -42.14
CA GLN A 52 -7.96 3.08 -42.50
C GLN A 52 -8.27 1.95 -43.50
N SER A 53 -9.37 1.20 -43.29
CA SER A 53 -9.82 0.17 -44.24
C SER A 53 -10.21 0.77 -45.60
N ARG A 54 -10.85 1.96 -45.62
CA ARG A 54 -11.15 2.67 -46.88
C ARG A 54 -9.88 3.11 -47.60
N LEU A 55 -8.90 3.62 -46.87
CA LEU A 55 -7.61 4.01 -47.45
C LEU A 55 -6.87 2.82 -48.07
N GLN A 56 -6.83 1.68 -47.37
CA GLN A 56 -6.28 0.42 -47.90
C GLN A 56 -7.06 -0.07 -49.12
N LYS A 57 -8.40 -0.01 -49.09
CA LYS A 57 -9.25 -0.37 -50.21
C LYS A 57 -8.99 0.54 -51.42
N GLY A 58 -8.89 1.85 -51.23
CA GLY A 58 -8.54 2.80 -52.29
C GLY A 58 -7.16 2.52 -52.89
N GLN A 59 -6.15 2.24 -52.05
CA GLN A 59 -4.82 1.80 -52.50
C GLN A 59 -4.88 0.50 -53.32
N SER A 60 -5.69 -0.48 -52.90
CA SER A 60 -5.87 -1.72 -53.66
C SER A 60 -6.54 -1.50 -55.01
N MET A 61 -7.49 -0.55 -55.10
CA MET A 61 -8.13 -0.16 -56.37
C MET A 61 -7.15 0.55 -57.31
N MET A 62 -6.27 1.39 -56.76
CA MET A 62 -5.22 2.07 -57.53
C MET A 62 -4.18 1.10 -58.10
N ASN A 63 -3.88 0.03 -57.36
CA ASN A 63 -2.88 -0.97 -57.73
C ASN A 63 -3.47 -2.15 -58.53
N ALA A 64 -4.79 -2.18 -58.74
CA ALA A 64 -5.44 -3.24 -59.49
C ALA A 64 -5.06 -3.18 -60.98
N PRO A 65 -4.74 -4.31 -61.62
CA PRO A 65 -4.44 -4.34 -63.05
C PRO A 65 -5.66 -3.88 -63.87
N ALA A 66 -5.42 -3.11 -64.93
CA ALA A 66 -6.47 -2.68 -65.84
C ALA A 66 -7.11 -3.91 -66.50
N ILE A 67 -8.34 -4.23 -66.13
CA ILE A 67 -9.08 -5.35 -66.74
C ILE A 67 -9.66 -4.83 -68.06
N SER A 68 -9.19 -5.36 -69.19
CA SER A 68 -9.83 -5.19 -70.49
C SER A 68 -11.14 -5.98 -70.50
N LEU A 69 -12.26 -5.34 -70.14
CA LEU A 69 -13.59 -5.95 -70.16
C LEU A 69 -14.31 -5.66 -71.48
N GLU A 70 -14.58 -6.71 -72.26
CA GLU A 70 -15.53 -6.68 -73.37
C GLU A 70 -16.97 -6.78 -72.82
N GLY A 71 -17.79 -5.75 -73.04
CA GLY A 71 -19.22 -5.71 -72.64
C GLY A 71 -19.71 -4.34 -72.15
N SER A 72 -21.03 -4.12 -72.09
CA SER A 72 -21.68 -2.79 -71.93
C SER A 72 -21.55 -2.10 -70.55
N PHE A 73 -20.64 -2.57 -69.70
CA PHE A 73 -20.28 -1.95 -68.41
C PHE A 73 -18.83 -1.47 -68.47
N LYS A 74 -18.57 -0.44 -69.28
CA LYS A 74 -17.24 0.17 -69.42
C LYS A 74 -17.06 1.27 -68.38
N GLU A 75 -16.44 0.96 -67.24
CA GLU A 75 -15.84 1.99 -66.39
C GLU A 75 -14.50 2.41 -67.03
N SER A 76 -14.37 3.68 -67.44
CA SER A 76 -13.10 4.20 -67.97
C SER A 76 -12.00 4.11 -66.89
N PRO A 77 -10.73 3.85 -67.25
CA PRO A 77 -9.60 3.87 -66.31
C PRO A 77 -9.54 5.17 -65.47
N GLU A 78 -9.95 6.30 -66.05
CA GLU A 78 -10.03 7.60 -65.38
C GLU A 78 -11.12 7.63 -64.31
N VAL A 79 -12.27 6.99 -64.59
CA VAL A 79 -13.40 6.87 -63.66
C VAL A 79 -13.02 5.93 -62.50
N ALA A 80 -12.32 4.83 -62.78
CA ALA A 80 -11.81 3.93 -61.76
C ALA A 80 -10.79 4.61 -60.82
N LYS A 81 -9.88 5.42 -61.39
CA LYS A 81 -8.91 6.23 -60.63
C LYS A 81 -9.61 7.31 -59.79
N ALA A 82 -10.57 8.03 -60.35
CA ALA A 82 -11.36 9.03 -59.63
C ALA A 82 -12.16 8.42 -58.47
N ARG A 83 -12.73 7.22 -58.65
CA ARG A 83 -13.41 6.48 -57.59
C ARG A 83 -12.43 6.06 -56.48
N ALA A 84 -11.28 5.51 -56.84
CA ALA A 84 -10.27 5.11 -55.87
C ALA A 84 -9.78 6.31 -55.04
N GLN A 85 -9.52 7.44 -55.69
CA GLN A 85 -9.14 8.70 -55.06
C GLN A 85 -10.22 9.21 -54.10
N LYS A 86 -11.49 9.20 -54.52
CA LYS A 86 -12.62 9.58 -53.65
C LYS A 86 -12.72 8.70 -52.40
N VAL A 87 -12.54 7.38 -52.54
CA VAL A 87 -12.54 6.44 -51.40
C VAL A 87 -11.38 6.73 -50.44
N MET A 88 -10.21 7.11 -50.97
CA MET A 88 -9.06 7.52 -50.15
C MET A 88 -9.31 8.84 -49.41
N GLU A 89 -9.87 9.84 -50.07
CA GLU A 89 -10.22 11.14 -49.48
C GLU A 89 -11.28 11.01 -48.37
N GLU A 90 -12.32 10.21 -48.61
CA GLU A 90 -13.31 9.86 -47.57
C GLU A 90 -12.65 9.16 -46.37
N GLY A 91 -11.71 8.24 -46.64
CA GLY A 91 -10.94 7.56 -45.60
C GLY A 91 -10.08 8.54 -44.78
N GLN A 92 -9.38 9.46 -45.45
CA GLN A 92 -8.56 10.49 -44.82
C GLN A 92 -9.42 11.46 -43.98
N ALA A 93 -10.58 11.87 -44.48
CA ALA A 93 -11.51 12.73 -43.75
C ALA A 93 -12.03 12.05 -42.47
N GLN A 94 -12.40 10.77 -42.55
CA GLN A 94 -12.84 9.99 -41.39
C GLN A 94 -11.72 9.81 -40.36
N MET A 95 -10.49 9.55 -40.80
CA MET A 95 -9.32 9.45 -39.93
C MET A 95 -9.01 10.81 -39.26
N ALA A 96 -9.05 11.92 -40.01
CA ALA A 96 -8.80 13.26 -39.48
C ALA A 96 -9.85 13.66 -38.44
N GLN A 97 -11.13 13.39 -38.71
CA GLN A 97 -12.23 13.63 -37.77
C GLN A 97 -12.05 12.83 -36.47
N ALA A 98 -11.69 11.54 -36.58
CA ALA A 98 -11.45 10.70 -35.41
C ALA A 98 -10.18 11.10 -34.65
N ALA A 99 -9.14 11.55 -35.35
CA ALA A 99 -7.85 11.89 -34.75
C ALA A 99 -7.96 12.98 -33.70
N THR A 100 -8.80 14.00 -33.91
CA THR A 100 -9.02 15.09 -32.94
C THR A 100 -9.60 14.56 -31.63
N SER A 101 -10.67 13.76 -31.68
CA SER A 101 -11.26 13.14 -30.48
C SER A 101 -10.28 12.17 -29.81
N LEU A 102 -9.61 11.30 -30.57
CA LEU A 102 -8.64 10.36 -30.00
C LEU A 102 -7.46 11.09 -29.32
N SER A 103 -6.96 12.17 -29.91
CA SER A 103 -5.90 13.00 -29.32
C SER A 103 -6.36 13.64 -28.01
N ARG A 104 -7.55 14.25 -28.00
CA ARG A 104 -8.13 14.84 -26.78
C ARG A 104 -8.31 13.80 -25.67
N LEU A 105 -8.84 12.63 -26.00
CA LEU A 105 -9.07 11.55 -25.04
C LEU A 105 -7.76 10.95 -24.50
N ARG A 106 -6.72 10.81 -25.33
CA ARG A 106 -5.37 10.46 -24.88
C ARG A 106 -4.83 11.48 -23.89
N ASN A 107 -5.00 12.77 -24.16
CA ASN A 107 -4.52 13.83 -23.25
C ASN A 107 -5.27 13.80 -21.91
N VAL A 108 -6.59 13.60 -21.92
CA VAL A 108 -7.38 13.43 -20.68
C VAL A 108 -6.92 12.21 -19.90
N ALA A 109 -6.74 11.07 -20.57
CA ALA A 109 -6.31 9.84 -19.94
C ALA A 109 -4.87 9.95 -19.40
N ASN A 110 -3.95 10.58 -20.13
CA ASN A 110 -2.58 10.88 -19.67
C ASN A 110 -2.59 11.79 -18.44
N ALA A 111 -3.40 12.85 -18.43
CA ALA A 111 -3.49 13.76 -17.29
C ALA A 111 -3.98 13.03 -16.03
N ARG A 112 -5.00 12.17 -16.17
CA ARG A 112 -5.52 11.35 -15.06
C ARG A 112 -4.52 10.29 -14.62
N TYR A 113 -3.84 9.63 -15.56
CA TYR A 113 -2.76 8.70 -15.25
C TYR A 113 -1.69 9.37 -14.39
N LEU A 114 -1.17 10.52 -14.83
CA LEU A 114 -0.14 11.26 -14.09
C LEU A 114 -0.60 11.67 -12.68
N GLU A 115 -1.87 12.07 -12.54
CA GLU A 115 -2.44 12.42 -11.24
C GLU A 115 -2.60 11.18 -10.33
N GLU A 116 -3.05 10.05 -10.89
CA GLU A 116 -3.23 8.79 -10.15
C GLU A 116 -1.92 8.04 -9.88
N THR A 117 -0.83 8.37 -10.59
CA THR A 117 0.49 7.76 -10.42
C THR A 117 1.54 8.71 -9.88
N LYS A 118 1.14 9.88 -9.39
CA LYS A 118 2.09 10.82 -8.78
C LYS A 118 2.76 10.18 -7.57
N MET A 119 4.02 10.54 -7.34
CA MET A 119 4.70 10.15 -6.12
C MET A 119 4.00 10.82 -4.93
N ILE A 120 3.77 10.05 -3.87
CA ILE A 120 3.31 10.61 -2.59
C ILE A 120 4.23 10.15 -1.47
N THR A 121 4.27 10.95 -0.39
CA THR A 121 5.01 10.61 0.82
C THR A 121 4.03 10.41 1.95
N LEU A 122 4.01 9.20 2.51
CA LEU A 122 3.19 8.85 3.68
C LEU A 122 4.09 8.87 4.91
N THR A 123 3.75 9.68 5.92
CA THR A 123 4.63 9.92 7.06
C THR A 123 3.97 9.65 8.41
N GLY A 124 4.76 9.43 9.44
CA GLY A 124 4.30 9.45 10.82
C GLY A 124 5.47 9.74 11.74
N ALA A 125 5.18 10.39 12.87
CA ALA A 125 6.22 10.79 13.81
C ALA A 125 5.77 10.58 15.24
N SER A 126 6.75 10.36 16.11
CA SER A 126 6.58 10.38 17.56
C SER A 126 7.79 11.08 18.17
N ASP A 127 7.54 12.10 18.99
CA ASP A 127 8.54 12.53 19.95
C ASP A 127 8.76 11.43 20.99
N PHE A 128 9.88 11.52 21.71
CA PHE A 128 10.14 10.68 22.86
C PHE A 128 9.04 10.83 23.91
N ARG A 129 8.60 9.69 24.44
CA ARG A 129 7.68 9.58 25.57
C ARG A 129 8.27 8.61 26.59
N LYS A 130 8.16 8.96 27.88
CA LYS A 130 8.49 8.02 28.96
C LYS A 130 7.65 6.76 28.84
N TRP A 131 8.22 5.65 29.29
CA TRP A 131 7.64 4.31 29.16
C TRP A 131 6.19 4.21 29.64
N ASP A 132 5.92 4.71 30.85
CA ASP A 132 4.60 4.74 31.48
C ASP A 132 3.59 5.62 30.72
N ILE A 133 4.05 6.74 30.17
CA ILE A 133 3.24 7.64 29.35
C ILE A 133 2.88 6.97 28.03
N ALA A 134 3.84 6.32 27.35
CA ALA A 134 3.60 5.62 26.09
C ALA A 134 2.58 4.48 26.26
N LEU A 135 2.69 3.69 27.34
CA LEU A 135 1.72 2.66 27.70
C LEU A 135 0.32 3.24 27.95
N SER A 136 0.25 4.31 28.74
CA SER A 136 -1.03 4.94 29.11
C SER A 136 -1.73 5.54 27.90
N LEU A 137 -1.01 6.26 27.04
CA LEU A 137 -1.56 6.83 25.82
C LEU A 137 -2.03 5.74 24.84
N SER A 138 -1.24 4.66 24.68
CA SER A 138 -1.63 3.51 23.85
C SER A 138 -2.93 2.89 24.35
N ALA A 139 -3.04 2.64 25.66
CA ALA A 139 -4.24 2.05 26.26
C ALA A 139 -5.46 2.96 26.10
N VAL A 140 -5.33 4.27 26.38
CA VAL A 140 -6.44 5.24 26.22
C VAL A 140 -6.93 5.29 24.78
N ARG A 141 -6.02 5.44 23.82
CA ARG A 141 -6.38 5.60 22.40
C ARG A 141 -6.98 4.34 21.81
N LEU A 142 -6.42 3.17 22.11
CA LEU A 142 -6.95 1.91 21.61
C LEU A 142 -8.25 1.50 22.33
N GLN A 143 -8.43 1.83 23.61
CA GLN A 143 -9.75 1.69 24.25
C GLN A 143 -10.79 2.56 23.56
N LYS A 144 -10.46 3.83 23.27
CA LYS A 144 -11.35 4.72 22.54
C LYS A 144 -11.67 4.17 21.15
N ALA A 145 -10.65 3.79 20.37
CA ALA A 145 -10.83 3.22 19.04
C ALA A 145 -11.71 1.96 19.09
N SER A 146 -11.48 1.09 20.08
CA SER A 146 -12.29 -0.11 20.30
C SER A 146 -13.77 0.23 20.54
N ARG A 147 -14.06 1.19 21.43
CA ARG A 147 -15.43 1.65 21.70
C ARG A 147 -16.09 2.29 20.48
N ASP A 148 -15.35 3.15 19.78
CA ASP A 148 -15.86 3.86 18.59
C ASP A 148 -16.22 2.88 17.46
N MET A 149 -15.52 1.75 17.37
CA MET A 149 -15.80 0.68 16.41
C MET A 149 -16.89 -0.30 16.87
N GLY A 150 -17.40 -0.15 18.09
CA GLY A 150 -18.50 -0.96 18.63
C GLY A 150 -18.10 -2.30 19.23
N PHE A 151 -16.81 -2.54 19.49
CA PHE A 151 -16.36 -3.76 20.16
C PHE A 151 -16.95 -3.87 21.57
N LYS A 152 -17.40 -5.06 21.93
CA LYS A 152 -18.03 -5.34 23.23
C LYS A 152 -17.02 -5.83 24.26
N GLU A 153 -15.96 -6.46 23.80
CA GLU A 153 -14.95 -7.10 24.62
C GLU A 153 -13.57 -6.99 23.97
N ASN A 154 -12.52 -6.81 24.78
CA ASN A 154 -11.13 -6.76 24.31
C ASN A 154 -10.29 -7.85 24.96
N HIS A 155 -9.48 -8.54 24.17
CA HIS A 155 -8.51 -9.51 24.66
C HIS A 155 -7.10 -9.00 24.44
N LEU A 156 -6.37 -8.74 25.54
CA LEU A 156 -4.92 -8.53 25.46
C LEU A 156 -4.22 -9.88 25.41
N VAL A 157 -3.73 -10.24 24.23
CA VAL A 157 -3.25 -11.59 23.88
C VAL A 157 -1.79 -11.79 24.23
N GLY A 158 -0.97 -10.74 24.15
CA GLY A 158 0.41 -10.80 24.58
C GLY A 158 1.28 -9.67 24.05
N SER A 159 2.58 -9.82 24.26
CA SER A 159 3.58 -8.91 23.72
C SER A 159 4.89 -9.60 23.40
N ILE A 160 5.58 -9.07 22.41
CA ILE A 160 6.91 -9.50 21.97
C ILE A 160 7.86 -8.31 21.97
N GLN A 161 9.10 -8.58 22.36
CA GLN A 161 10.17 -7.61 22.38
C GLN A 161 11.27 -8.09 21.42
N PHE A 162 11.68 -7.23 20.51
CA PHE A 162 12.78 -7.49 19.58
C PHE A 162 14.01 -6.74 20.08
N LEU A 163 15.06 -7.51 20.36
CA LEU A 163 16.37 -6.96 20.68
C LEU A 163 16.98 -6.29 19.44
N PHE A 164 18.09 -5.57 19.64
CA PHE A 164 18.75 -4.83 18.55
C PHE A 164 19.24 -5.76 17.42
N ASP A 165 19.53 -7.03 17.72
CA ASP A 165 19.86 -8.07 16.75
C ASP A 165 18.62 -8.74 16.11
N ASN A 166 17.44 -8.14 16.28
CA ASN A 166 16.15 -8.61 15.77
C ASN A 166 15.68 -9.97 16.36
N ARG A 167 16.31 -10.48 17.42
CA ARG A 167 15.78 -11.65 18.14
C ARG A 167 14.54 -11.27 18.93
N GLY A 168 13.44 -11.98 18.63
CA GLY A 168 12.15 -11.80 19.29
C GLY A 168 12.04 -12.62 20.57
N LEU A 169 11.63 -11.98 21.65
CA LEU A 169 11.40 -12.58 22.96
C LEU A 169 9.98 -12.24 23.43
N ARG A 170 9.18 -13.26 23.71
CA ARG A 170 7.87 -13.07 24.33
C ARG A 170 8.06 -12.44 25.71
N SER A 171 7.33 -11.36 25.99
CA SER A 171 7.45 -10.63 27.25
C SER A 171 6.15 -10.66 28.02
N ARG A 172 6.10 -11.50 29.07
CA ARG A 172 4.94 -11.56 29.98
C ARG A 172 4.84 -10.30 30.83
N SER A 173 5.97 -9.77 31.30
CA SER A 173 6.02 -8.55 32.11
C SER A 173 5.43 -7.34 31.38
N LEU A 174 5.74 -7.16 30.09
CA LEU A 174 5.13 -6.12 29.26
C LEU A 174 3.62 -6.32 29.13
N THR A 175 3.18 -7.57 28.91
CA THR A 175 1.75 -7.89 28.83
C THR A 175 1.03 -7.55 30.14
N ASP A 176 1.60 -7.90 31.29
CA ASP A 176 1.01 -7.66 32.61
C ASP A 176 0.92 -6.16 32.93
N VAL A 177 1.97 -5.39 32.61
CA VAL A 177 1.97 -3.93 32.78
C VAL A 177 0.95 -3.27 31.87
N LEU A 178 0.87 -3.66 30.59
CA LEU A 178 -0.13 -3.13 29.67
C LEU A 178 -1.56 -3.48 30.11
N ARG A 179 -1.79 -4.70 30.61
CA ARG A 179 -3.06 -5.14 31.20
C ARG A 179 -3.43 -4.28 32.41
N ALA A 180 -2.49 -4.06 33.32
CA ALA A 180 -2.70 -3.22 34.50
C ALA A 180 -3.05 -1.78 34.12
N THR A 181 -2.33 -1.20 33.14
CA THR A 181 -2.62 0.14 32.61
C THR A 181 -3.99 0.20 31.97
N TRP A 182 -4.38 -0.82 31.20
CA TRP A 182 -5.71 -0.90 30.59
C TRP A 182 -6.83 -0.97 31.65
N ASN A 183 -6.68 -1.84 32.65
CA ASN A 183 -7.68 -2.01 33.72
C ASN A 183 -7.82 -0.78 34.61
N LYS A 184 -6.76 0.00 34.81
CA LYS A 184 -6.83 1.27 35.54
C LYS A 184 -7.75 2.29 34.87
N LEU A 185 -7.86 2.24 33.55
CA LEU A 185 -8.72 3.13 32.78
C LEU A 185 -10.17 2.63 32.76
N ASP A 186 -10.35 1.34 32.50
CA ASP A 186 -11.67 0.68 32.47
C ASP A 186 -11.50 -0.84 32.62
N ALA A 187 -11.74 -1.35 33.83
CA ALA A 187 -11.59 -2.76 34.16
C ALA A 187 -12.69 -3.65 33.54
N GLY A 188 -13.85 -3.08 33.17
CA GLY A 188 -14.98 -3.85 32.65
C GLY A 188 -14.86 -4.19 31.16
N PHE A 189 -13.97 -3.50 30.45
CA PHE A 189 -13.85 -3.59 28.99
C PHE A 189 -12.76 -4.53 28.50
N LEU A 190 -11.94 -5.07 29.43
CA LEU A 190 -10.92 -6.08 29.13
C LEU A 190 -11.33 -7.45 29.64
N ALA A 191 -11.34 -8.43 28.76
CA ALA A 191 -11.62 -9.81 29.10
C ALA A 191 -10.58 -10.38 30.07
N ASN A 192 -11.04 -11.26 30.94
CA ASN A 192 -10.18 -12.13 31.72
C ASN A 192 -9.35 -13.02 30.78
N GLN A 193 -8.12 -13.30 31.18
CA GLN A 193 -7.31 -14.25 30.44
C GLN A 193 -7.96 -15.65 30.50
N PRO A 194 -8.01 -16.39 29.37
CA PRO A 194 -8.48 -17.78 29.37
C PRO A 194 -7.67 -18.64 30.36
N LEU A 195 -8.33 -19.59 31.01
CA LEU A 195 -7.70 -20.49 32.01
C LEU A 195 -6.52 -21.27 31.41
N GLY A 196 -6.68 -21.80 30.19
CA GLY A 196 -5.60 -22.45 29.44
C GLY A 196 -4.57 -21.50 28.81
N GLY A 197 -4.68 -20.19 29.05
CA GLY A 197 -3.88 -19.15 28.40
C GLY A 197 -4.22 -18.95 26.92
N TYR A 198 -3.58 -17.94 26.32
CA TYR A 198 -3.66 -17.73 24.87
C TYR A 198 -2.65 -18.62 24.14
N ARG A 199 -3.11 -19.29 23.08
CA ARG A 199 -2.34 -20.14 22.17
C ARG A 199 -2.98 -20.13 20.79
N LEU A 200 -2.19 -20.08 19.72
CA LEU A 200 -2.73 -20.28 18.38
C LEU A 200 -3.07 -21.76 18.17
N ALA A 201 -4.33 -22.10 17.92
CA ALA A 201 -4.68 -23.47 17.57
C ALA A 201 -4.09 -23.84 16.19
N SER A 202 -3.31 -24.93 16.13
CA SER A 202 -2.78 -25.47 14.88
C SER A 202 -3.92 -26.00 14.01
N GLY A 203 -3.96 -25.60 12.73
CA GLY A 203 -4.94 -26.11 11.76
C GLY A 203 -6.14 -25.20 11.46
N ALA A 204 -6.09 -23.90 11.77
CA ALA A 204 -7.10 -22.95 11.29
C ALA A 204 -7.15 -22.97 9.75
N SER A 205 -8.18 -23.60 9.18
CA SER A 205 -8.48 -23.47 7.76
C SER A 205 -8.72 -22.00 7.43
N SER A 206 -8.35 -21.54 6.22
CA SER A 206 -8.45 -20.14 5.78
C SER A 206 -9.86 -19.52 5.80
N ARG A 207 -10.87 -20.28 6.25
CA ARG A 207 -12.28 -19.88 6.34
C ARG A 207 -12.78 -19.61 7.76
N GLN A 208 -12.00 -19.88 8.81
CA GLN A 208 -12.38 -19.59 10.19
C GLN A 208 -11.27 -18.79 10.88
N PRO A 209 -11.61 -17.75 11.67
CA PRO A 209 -10.62 -17.04 12.47
C PRO A 209 -9.95 -18.01 13.43
N PRO A 210 -8.61 -17.91 13.64
CA PRO A 210 -7.89 -18.80 14.50
C PRO A 210 -8.42 -18.66 15.94
N SER A 211 -8.75 -19.79 16.56
CA SER A 211 -9.02 -19.79 17.99
C SER A 211 -7.72 -19.54 18.75
N LEU A 212 -7.70 -18.51 19.62
CA LEU A 212 -6.52 -18.24 20.45
C LEU A 212 -6.57 -18.93 21.83
N SER A 213 -7.51 -19.83 22.10
CA SER A 213 -7.50 -20.73 23.26
C SER A 213 -8.49 -21.88 23.08
N SER A 214 -8.31 -23.03 23.74
CA SER A 214 -9.33 -24.09 23.70
C SER A 214 -10.67 -23.64 24.29
N ASP A 215 -10.60 -22.71 25.22
CA ASP A 215 -11.75 -22.27 26.01
C ASP A 215 -12.33 -20.97 25.44
N TRP A 216 -11.73 -20.44 24.38
CA TRP A 216 -12.22 -19.24 23.72
C TRP A 216 -13.31 -19.60 22.71
N LYS A 217 -14.53 -19.12 22.98
CA LYS A 217 -15.61 -19.04 21.99
C LYS A 217 -15.26 -18.02 20.91
N THR A 218 -14.86 -18.51 19.75
CA THR A 218 -14.63 -17.69 18.56
C THR A 218 -15.82 -16.75 18.30
N PRO A 219 -15.58 -15.43 18.13
CA PRO A 219 -16.64 -14.48 17.82
C PRO A 219 -17.40 -14.86 16.54
N ARG A 220 -18.71 -14.59 16.51
CA ARG A 220 -19.62 -15.00 15.43
C ARG A 220 -19.77 -13.92 14.35
N GLY A 221 -19.39 -12.69 14.64
CA GLY A 221 -19.45 -11.58 13.71
C GLY A 221 -18.37 -10.51 13.93
N PRO A 222 -18.19 -9.61 12.94
CA PRO A 222 -17.26 -8.49 13.06
C PRO A 222 -17.66 -7.54 14.19
N CYS A 223 -16.67 -6.83 14.72
CA CYS A 223 -16.83 -5.87 15.81
C CYS A 223 -17.44 -6.45 17.11
N GLU A 224 -17.48 -7.76 17.31
CA GLU A 224 -17.92 -8.34 18.59
C GLU A 224 -16.78 -8.28 19.63
N THR A 225 -15.62 -8.79 19.25
CA THR A 225 -14.45 -8.94 20.13
C THR A 225 -13.20 -8.44 19.41
N SER A 226 -12.36 -7.69 20.13
CA SER A 226 -11.06 -7.26 19.62
C SER A 226 -9.91 -8.06 20.24
N ILE A 227 -8.80 -8.13 19.52
CA ILE A 227 -7.51 -8.66 19.97
C ILE A 227 -6.51 -7.53 20.01
N ILE A 228 -5.75 -7.46 21.10
CA ILE A 228 -4.69 -6.49 21.32
C ILE A 228 -3.38 -7.21 21.57
N TRP A 229 -2.30 -6.71 20.96
CA TRP A 229 -0.94 -7.14 21.28
C TRP A 229 0.02 -5.96 21.18
N ALA A 230 1.19 -6.12 21.78
CA ALA A 230 2.24 -5.12 21.72
C ALA A 230 3.55 -5.67 21.15
N GLU A 231 4.26 -4.82 20.43
CA GLU A 231 5.57 -5.09 19.86
C GLU A 231 6.53 -3.97 20.27
N LEU A 232 7.70 -4.33 20.77
CA LEU A 232 8.71 -3.38 21.21
C LEU A 232 10.03 -3.66 20.49
N TYR A 233 10.55 -2.70 19.74
CA TYR A 233 11.77 -2.84 18.95
C TYR A 233 12.88 -2.01 19.55
N SER A 234 13.96 -2.64 19.99
CA SER A 234 15.15 -1.91 20.40
C SER A 234 15.80 -1.25 19.18
N ILE A 235 15.99 0.07 19.24
CA ILE A 235 16.66 0.86 18.19
C ILE A 235 18.04 1.34 18.65
N SER A 236 18.43 1.02 19.88
CA SER A 236 19.76 1.29 20.41
C SER A 236 20.33 0.03 21.08
N PRO A 237 21.62 -0.32 20.88
CA PRO A 237 22.20 -1.55 21.43
C PRO A 237 22.14 -1.65 22.97
N ASP A 238 22.13 -0.51 23.63
CA ASP A 238 22.06 -0.33 25.08
C ASP A 238 20.62 -0.26 25.61
N ASN A 239 19.60 -0.44 24.75
CA ASN A 239 18.18 -0.45 25.14
C ASN A 239 17.68 0.89 25.73
N SER A 240 18.44 1.97 25.58
CA SER A 240 18.05 3.33 25.98
C SER A 240 16.98 3.94 25.08
N SER A 241 16.73 3.38 23.90
CA SER A 241 15.64 3.80 23.02
C SER A 241 15.03 2.63 22.26
N ALA A 242 13.71 2.68 22.11
CA ALA A 242 12.90 1.66 21.48
C ALA A 242 11.70 2.28 20.75
N LEU A 243 11.22 1.59 19.72
CA LEU A 243 9.92 1.84 19.12
C LEU A 243 8.88 0.90 19.72
N PHE A 244 7.82 1.47 20.27
CA PHE A 244 6.72 0.75 20.88
C PHE A 244 5.49 0.83 20.01
N PHE A 245 4.95 -0.33 19.64
CA PHE A 245 3.71 -0.47 18.89
C PHE A 245 2.69 -1.24 19.71
N VAL A 246 1.44 -0.78 19.68
CA VAL A 246 0.30 -1.54 20.20
C VAL A 246 -0.76 -1.59 19.10
N CYS A 247 -1.21 -2.80 18.79
CA CYS A 247 -2.13 -3.04 17.70
C CYS A 247 -3.44 -3.59 18.22
N LEU A 248 -4.51 -3.26 17.52
CA LEU A 248 -5.86 -3.73 17.77
C LEU A 248 -6.42 -4.32 16.47
N ALA A 249 -6.92 -5.54 16.55
CA ALA A 249 -7.53 -6.25 15.44
C ALA A 249 -8.92 -6.77 15.81
N ASP A 250 -9.78 -6.93 14.80
CA ASP A 250 -11.05 -7.64 14.93
C ASP A 250 -10.77 -9.15 15.01
N ALA A 251 -11.24 -9.81 16.08
CA ALA A 251 -11.01 -11.23 16.30
C ALA A 251 -11.78 -12.16 15.35
N SER A 252 -12.90 -11.71 14.78
CA SER A 252 -13.67 -12.46 13.78
C SER A 252 -13.01 -12.44 12.40
N THR A 253 -12.40 -11.31 12.02
CA THR A 253 -11.83 -11.13 10.67
C THR A 253 -10.31 -11.19 10.62
N MET A 254 -9.66 -11.14 11.79
CA MET A 254 -8.20 -10.99 11.96
C MET A 254 -7.64 -9.74 11.26
N GLN A 255 -8.46 -8.72 11.05
CA GLN A 255 -8.01 -7.48 10.42
C GLN A 255 -7.55 -6.48 11.47
N VAL A 256 -6.36 -5.93 11.29
CA VAL A 256 -5.87 -4.81 12.08
C VAL A 256 -6.72 -3.59 11.75
N VAL A 257 -7.30 -2.99 12.78
CA VAL A 257 -8.21 -1.85 12.65
C VAL A 257 -7.66 -0.59 13.30
N ALA A 258 -6.75 -0.72 14.26
CA ALA A 258 -6.03 0.41 14.84
C ALA A 258 -4.62 -0.01 15.26
N SER A 259 -3.70 0.95 15.26
CA SER A 259 -2.34 0.77 15.72
C SER A 259 -1.79 2.09 16.24
N GLU A 260 -1.10 2.04 17.38
CA GLU A 260 -0.40 3.17 17.99
C GLU A 260 1.12 2.94 17.90
N PHE A 261 1.86 4.04 17.82
CA PHE A 261 3.32 4.06 17.68
C PHE A 261 3.92 5.14 18.59
N TYR A 262 4.95 4.78 19.35
CA TYR A 262 5.69 5.71 20.20
C TYR A 262 7.19 5.44 20.16
N LEU A 263 7.99 6.51 20.19
CA LEU A 263 9.40 6.45 20.58
C LEU A 263 9.49 6.48 22.12
N THR A 264 10.14 5.50 22.71
CA THR A 264 10.27 5.36 24.18
C THR A 264 11.55 4.62 24.56
N THR A 265 11.69 4.18 25.81
CA THR A 265 12.78 3.30 26.27
C THR A 265 12.40 1.84 26.09
N PHE A 266 13.38 0.93 26.07
CA PHE A 266 13.09 -0.50 26.04
C PHE A 266 12.63 -1.00 27.43
N GLY A 267 11.33 -0.86 27.70
CA GLY A 267 10.76 -1.10 29.02
C GLY A 267 11.03 0.06 29.99
N PRO A 268 10.83 -0.14 31.30
CA PRO A 268 11.14 0.86 32.32
C PRO A 268 12.66 0.98 32.47
N SER A 269 13.29 1.82 31.65
CA SER A 269 14.72 2.08 31.69
C SER A 269 15.00 3.40 32.41
N ILE A 270 16.08 3.42 33.19
CA ILE A 270 16.63 4.64 33.80
C ILE A 270 17.67 5.31 32.88
N LEU A 271 17.99 4.69 31.75
CA LEU A 271 18.98 5.20 30.81
C LEU A 271 18.43 6.46 30.12
N THR A 272 19.33 7.44 29.93
CA THR A 272 19.00 8.64 29.16
C THR A 272 18.65 8.25 27.73
N PRO A 273 17.50 8.70 27.19
CA PRO A 273 17.16 8.42 25.80
C PRO A 273 18.19 9.03 24.85
N LYS A 274 18.43 8.34 23.72
CA LYS A 274 19.37 8.80 22.69
C LYS A 274 18.72 9.72 21.67
N TYR A 275 17.42 9.56 21.45
CA TYR A 275 16.69 10.24 20.39
C TYR A 275 15.52 11.04 20.98
N LYS A 276 15.31 12.24 20.45
CA LYS A 276 14.20 13.12 20.85
C LYS A 276 12.95 12.87 20.00
N SER A 277 13.11 12.41 18.76
CA SER A 277 12.00 12.11 17.87
C SER A 277 12.34 10.95 16.92
N ALA A 278 11.31 10.27 16.46
CA ALA A 278 11.38 9.26 15.41
C ALA A 278 10.32 9.59 14.36
N CYS A 279 10.73 9.66 13.10
CA CYS A 279 9.86 9.91 11.97
C CYS A 279 10.03 8.79 10.95
N PHE A 280 8.94 8.23 10.46
CA PHE A 280 8.98 7.35 9.30
C PHE A 280 8.35 8.01 8.08
N SER A 281 8.86 7.67 6.90
CA SER A 281 8.33 8.11 5.61
C SER A 281 8.40 6.99 4.58
N LEU A 282 7.27 6.70 3.95
CA LEU A 282 7.20 5.85 2.76
C LEU A 282 7.05 6.75 1.55
N ARG A 283 8.05 6.75 0.67
CA ARG A 283 7.93 7.32 -0.66
C ARG A 283 7.25 6.29 -1.55
N ASP A 284 5.96 6.47 -1.79
CA ASP A 284 5.18 5.65 -2.70
C ASP A 284 5.31 6.22 -4.11
N GLU A 285 6.19 5.62 -4.91
CA GLU A 285 6.66 6.16 -6.19
C GLU A 285 5.56 6.30 -7.24
N LYS A 286 4.47 5.54 -7.08
CA LYS A 286 3.38 5.51 -8.04
C LYS A 286 2.01 5.64 -7.38
N SER A 287 1.87 6.22 -6.18
CA SER A 287 0.59 6.23 -5.45
C SER A 287 -0.07 4.85 -5.39
N PHE A 288 0.75 3.80 -5.26
CA PHE A 288 0.33 2.41 -5.19
C PHE A 288 -0.67 2.19 -4.06
N ILE A 289 -0.38 2.67 -2.84
CA ILE A 289 -1.22 2.48 -1.65
C ILE A 289 -2.60 3.14 -1.82
N PRO A 290 -2.74 4.43 -2.20
CA PRO A 290 -4.04 5.03 -2.48
C PRO A 290 -4.82 4.35 -3.61
N ARG A 291 -4.14 3.88 -4.67
CA ARG A 291 -4.83 3.13 -5.72
C ARG A 291 -5.30 1.77 -5.21
N LEU A 292 -4.52 1.15 -4.35
CA LEU A 292 -4.83 -0.14 -3.75
C LEU A 292 -6.02 -0.05 -2.79
N SER A 293 -6.12 1.03 -2.01
CA SER A 293 -7.26 1.23 -1.11
C SER A 293 -8.58 1.27 -1.89
N LYS A 294 -8.60 1.87 -3.08
CA LYS A 294 -9.78 1.84 -3.99
C LYS A 294 -10.22 0.41 -4.38
N MET A 295 -9.35 -0.59 -4.26
CA MET A 295 -9.64 -1.98 -4.64
C MET A 295 -10.17 -2.86 -3.48
N GLY A 296 -10.08 -2.42 -2.22
CA GLY A 296 -10.70 -3.12 -1.08
C GLY A 296 -10.11 -4.49 -0.70
N GLY A 297 -8.87 -4.79 -1.07
CA GLY A 297 -8.23 -6.09 -0.84
C GLY A 297 -7.76 -6.38 0.59
N VAL A 298 -7.47 -7.65 0.89
CA VAL A 298 -6.81 -8.12 2.13
C VAL A 298 -5.34 -8.43 1.87
N TYR A 299 -4.47 -7.97 2.77
CA TYR A 299 -3.02 -8.04 2.66
C TYR A 299 -2.38 -8.65 3.89
N ALA A 300 -1.38 -9.50 3.68
CA ALA A 300 -0.54 -10.05 4.75
C ALA A 300 0.84 -9.36 4.77
N SER A 301 1.41 -9.19 5.96
CA SER A 301 2.83 -8.83 6.11
C SER A 301 3.69 -10.10 6.02
N LEU A 302 4.77 -10.08 5.24
CA LEU A 302 5.42 -11.30 4.74
C LEU A 302 6.96 -11.39 4.86
N ALA A 303 7.64 -10.60 5.70
CA ALA A 303 9.09 -10.38 5.58
C ALA A 303 9.95 -10.52 6.85
N ASN A 304 11.28 -10.59 6.61
CA ASN A 304 12.34 -11.00 7.54
C ASN A 304 12.73 -9.94 8.60
N GLN A 305 12.36 -8.68 8.44
CA GLN A 305 12.67 -7.58 9.38
C GLN A 305 11.38 -7.02 9.99
N ARG A 306 11.11 -7.43 11.23
CA ARG A 306 9.83 -7.19 11.91
C ARG A 306 9.54 -5.71 12.16
N MET A 307 10.56 -4.86 12.33
CA MET A 307 10.36 -3.43 12.56
C MET A 307 9.79 -2.70 11.35
N GLY A 308 10.30 -2.98 10.14
CA GLY A 308 9.81 -2.37 8.90
C GLY A 308 8.34 -2.72 8.63
N GLU A 309 7.95 -3.96 8.95
CA GLU A 309 6.56 -4.42 8.87
C GLU A 309 5.61 -3.64 9.79
N SER A 310 6.02 -3.43 11.04
CA SER A 310 5.20 -2.72 12.03
C SER A 310 5.04 -1.24 11.68
N ILE A 311 6.09 -0.62 11.13
CA ILE A 311 6.01 0.73 10.57
C ILE A 311 5.06 0.76 9.37
N LEU A 312 5.19 -0.18 8.43
CA LEU A 312 4.31 -0.26 7.27
C LEU A 312 2.85 -0.45 7.69
N ARG A 313 2.57 -1.33 8.67
CA ARG A 313 1.24 -1.50 9.25
C ARG A 313 0.70 -0.19 9.83
N GLN A 314 1.53 0.59 10.52
CA GLN A 314 1.16 1.91 11.06
C GLN A 314 0.79 2.93 9.97
N ILE A 315 1.36 2.80 8.78
CA ILE A 315 0.98 3.60 7.61
C ILE A 315 -0.34 3.08 7.02
N LEU A 316 -0.41 1.77 6.77
CA LEU A 316 -1.52 1.15 6.05
C LEU A 316 -2.85 1.20 6.82
N VAL A 317 -2.82 1.14 8.17
CA VAL A 317 -4.04 1.17 8.99
C VAL A 317 -4.84 2.47 8.85
N ARG A 318 -4.22 3.52 8.28
CA ARG A 318 -4.87 4.81 7.99
C ARG A 318 -5.72 4.79 6.72
N PHE A 319 -5.65 3.71 5.96
CA PHE A 319 -6.44 3.45 4.76
C PHE A 319 -7.44 2.33 5.09
N PRO A 320 -8.65 2.67 5.55
CA PRO A 320 -9.61 1.69 6.08
C PRO A 320 -10.05 0.64 5.05
N GLU A 321 -9.91 0.94 3.76
CA GLU A 321 -10.20 0.01 2.68
C GLU A 321 -9.09 -1.04 2.49
N ILE A 322 -7.89 -0.79 3.02
CA ILE A 322 -6.79 -1.75 3.04
C ILE A 322 -6.93 -2.62 4.27
N ARG A 323 -7.25 -3.90 4.06
CA ARG A 323 -7.43 -4.85 5.15
C ARG A 323 -6.10 -5.52 5.48
N ILE A 324 -5.57 -5.32 6.68
CA ILE A 324 -4.26 -5.85 7.09
C ILE A 324 -4.47 -7.08 7.97
N ASN A 325 -3.87 -8.21 7.61
CA ASN A 325 -4.02 -9.46 8.36
C ASN A 325 -3.09 -9.50 9.60
N ALA A 326 -3.68 -9.74 10.77
CA ALA A 326 -2.98 -9.84 12.06
C ALA A 326 -2.32 -11.21 12.32
N ASN A 327 -2.65 -12.25 11.55
CA ASN A 327 -2.22 -13.64 11.80
C ASN A 327 -0.70 -13.78 11.95
N VAL A 328 0.07 -13.09 11.11
CA VAL A 328 1.54 -13.17 11.11
C VAL A 328 2.13 -12.51 12.37
N SER A 329 1.58 -11.40 12.82
CA SER A 329 2.06 -10.77 14.06
C SER A 329 1.64 -11.58 15.30
N ILE A 330 0.42 -12.11 15.30
CA ILE A 330 -0.12 -12.87 16.43
C ILE A 330 0.58 -14.22 16.57
N ALA A 331 0.85 -14.92 15.46
CA ALA A 331 1.61 -16.16 15.52
C ALA A 331 3.03 -15.96 16.08
N ALA A 332 3.63 -14.76 15.92
CA ALA A 332 4.95 -14.44 16.45
C ALA A 332 4.98 -14.40 17.97
N LEU A 333 3.84 -14.10 18.59
CA LEU A 333 3.69 -14.11 20.04
C LEU A 333 3.75 -15.54 20.61
N PHE A 334 3.53 -16.56 19.77
CA PHE A 334 3.36 -17.95 20.20
C PHE A 334 4.43 -18.90 19.69
N SER A 335 5.16 -18.55 18.63
CA SER A 335 6.32 -19.31 18.17
C SER A 335 7.56 -19.02 19.03
N THR A 336 8.27 -20.06 19.47
CA THR A 336 9.66 -19.93 19.92
C THR A 336 10.53 -19.66 18.69
N VAL A 337 11.23 -18.52 18.66
CA VAL A 337 11.93 -17.96 17.48
C VAL A 337 13.14 -18.81 17.03
N GLU A 338 13.40 -19.98 17.63
CA GLU A 338 14.55 -20.84 17.27
C GLU A 338 14.35 -21.64 15.97
N ASP A 339 13.11 -21.88 15.53
CA ASP A 339 12.86 -22.59 14.28
C ASP A 339 12.44 -21.61 13.19
N GLY A 340 13.20 -21.58 12.10
CA GLY A 340 12.96 -20.78 10.91
C GLY A 340 11.49 -20.82 10.51
N TRP A 341 10.78 -19.74 10.80
CA TRP A 341 9.35 -19.70 10.62
C TRP A 341 9.02 -19.47 9.14
N ASP A 342 8.57 -20.53 8.47
CA ASP A 342 7.82 -20.39 7.22
C ASP A 342 6.44 -19.84 7.57
N SER A 343 6.22 -18.55 7.24
CA SER A 343 5.15 -17.67 7.73
C SER A 343 3.72 -18.23 7.74
N GLY A 344 3.46 -19.42 7.18
CA GLY A 344 2.15 -20.09 7.18
C GLY A 344 1.07 -19.30 6.47
N VAL A 345 1.40 -18.11 5.95
CA VAL A 345 0.53 -17.35 5.07
C VAL A 345 0.38 -18.22 3.85
N THR A 346 -0.82 -18.77 3.71
CA THR A 346 -1.25 -19.44 2.48
C THR A 346 -0.76 -18.57 1.32
N LYS A 347 0.04 -19.17 0.42
CA LYS A 347 0.65 -18.56 -0.79
C LYS A 347 -0.36 -17.88 -1.73
N SER A 348 -1.62 -17.72 -1.31
CA SER A 348 -2.80 -17.22 -1.99
C SER A 348 -3.23 -15.80 -1.59
N GLN A 349 -2.58 -15.13 -0.63
CA GLN A 349 -2.90 -13.72 -0.29
C GLN A 349 -1.87 -12.74 -0.88
N LEU A 350 -2.35 -11.59 -1.37
CA LEU A 350 -1.50 -10.44 -1.66
C LEU A 350 -0.81 -10.00 -0.36
N GLY A 351 0.43 -9.54 -0.43
CA GLY A 351 1.10 -9.06 0.77
C GLY A 351 2.13 -7.99 0.48
N PHE A 352 2.68 -7.43 1.55
CA PHE A 352 3.79 -6.51 1.48
C PHE A 352 4.98 -7.05 2.25
N SER A 353 6.17 -6.78 1.73
CA SER A 353 7.43 -6.91 2.45
C SER A 353 8.05 -5.54 2.66
N ALA A 354 8.79 -5.39 3.76
CA ALA A 354 9.64 -4.24 4.04
C ALA A 354 11.06 -4.78 4.28
N ASP A 355 11.81 -4.96 3.19
CA ASP A 355 13.11 -5.65 3.23
C ASP A 355 14.24 -4.66 3.54
N PRO A 356 15.16 -4.97 4.48
CA PRO A 356 16.21 -4.03 4.87
C PRO A 356 17.14 -3.72 3.68
N GLN A 357 17.44 -2.44 3.47
CA GLN A 357 18.37 -1.97 2.45
C GLN A 357 19.61 -1.31 3.05
N GLY A 358 19.48 -0.75 4.26
CA GLY A 358 20.59 -0.12 4.95
C GLY A 358 20.21 0.40 6.33
N GLN A 359 21.19 0.48 7.20
CA GLN A 359 21.06 1.02 8.55
C GLN A 359 22.27 1.88 8.89
N SER A 360 22.01 3.05 9.47
CA SER A 360 22.97 3.89 10.18
C SER A 360 22.47 4.14 11.60
N GLU A 361 23.22 4.89 12.40
CA GLU A 361 22.85 5.23 13.78
C GLU A 361 21.52 6.02 13.88
N THR A 362 21.19 6.79 12.85
CA THR A 362 20.01 7.69 12.85
C THR A 362 19.02 7.36 11.75
N LYS A 363 19.27 6.33 10.92
CA LYS A 363 18.43 6.04 9.76
C LYS A 363 18.37 4.55 9.44
N TRP A 364 17.16 4.04 9.26
CA TRP A 364 16.90 2.70 8.74
C TRP A 364 16.14 2.84 7.43
N VAL A 365 16.53 2.06 6.43
CA VAL A 365 15.91 2.04 5.11
C VAL A 365 15.43 0.64 4.80
N PHE A 366 14.17 0.54 4.41
CA PHE A 366 13.50 -0.67 3.97
C PHE A 366 12.96 -0.46 2.55
N LEU A 367 13.02 -1.47 1.70
CA LEU A 367 12.36 -1.48 0.41
C LEU A 367 10.97 -2.09 0.59
N VAL A 368 9.93 -1.33 0.27
CA VAL A 368 8.56 -1.85 0.30
C VAL A 368 8.21 -2.43 -1.06
N GLN A 369 7.81 -3.70 -1.05
CA GLN A 369 7.42 -4.43 -2.25
C GLN A 369 6.07 -5.08 -2.06
N LYS A 370 5.26 -5.09 -3.13
CA LYS A 370 4.02 -5.86 -3.19
C LYS A 370 4.36 -7.27 -3.67
N ARG A 371 3.91 -8.26 -2.91
CA ARG A 371 4.02 -9.68 -3.20
C ARG A 371 2.69 -10.18 -3.76
N ALA A 372 2.71 -10.74 -4.96
CA ALA A 372 1.55 -11.39 -5.56
C ALA A 372 1.31 -12.80 -4.96
N PRO A 373 0.05 -13.24 -4.84
CA PRO A 373 -0.27 -14.61 -4.50
C PRO A 373 0.12 -15.53 -5.68
N LEU A 374 0.88 -16.59 -5.39
CA LEU A 374 1.50 -17.57 -6.30
C LEU A 374 2.66 -17.05 -7.15
N SER A 375 3.85 -17.65 -6.95
CA SER A 375 5.08 -17.82 -7.78
C SER A 375 5.47 -16.84 -8.90
N SER A 376 4.78 -15.73 -9.15
CA SER A 376 5.24 -14.72 -10.08
C SER A 376 6.34 -13.92 -9.39
N ALA A 377 7.55 -14.01 -9.94
CA ALA A 377 8.73 -13.26 -9.50
C ALA A 377 8.60 -11.73 -9.65
N ASN A 378 7.44 -11.23 -10.10
CA ASN A 378 7.17 -9.81 -10.24
C ASN A 378 6.77 -9.22 -8.88
N LEU A 379 7.79 -8.73 -8.17
CA LEU A 379 7.64 -7.83 -7.04
C LEU A 379 7.44 -6.42 -7.59
N ASP A 380 6.24 -5.85 -7.42
CA ASP A 380 6.04 -4.44 -7.73
C ASP A 380 6.70 -3.62 -6.61
N ILE A 381 7.75 -2.86 -6.95
CA ILE A 381 8.36 -1.92 -6.01
C ILE A 381 7.36 -0.80 -5.73
N VAL A 382 7.01 -0.64 -4.45
CA VAL A 382 6.19 0.49 -3.97
C VAL A 382 7.10 1.70 -3.76
N GLY A 383 8.24 1.47 -3.12
CA GLY A 383 9.29 2.47 -2.91
C GLY A 383 9.95 2.34 -1.54
N PRO A 384 10.87 3.25 -1.19
CA PRO A 384 11.61 3.17 0.05
C PRO A 384 10.77 3.65 1.24
N LEU A 385 10.75 2.82 2.29
CA LEU A 385 10.32 3.17 3.64
C LEU A 385 11.55 3.53 4.46
N THR A 386 11.56 4.71 5.06
CA THR A 386 12.65 5.20 5.90
C THR A 386 12.15 5.43 7.31
N LEU A 387 12.94 5.06 8.31
CA LEU A 387 12.84 5.53 9.69
C LEU A 387 14.04 6.44 9.95
N GLU A 388 13.78 7.69 10.32
CA GLU A 388 14.78 8.68 10.70
C GLU A 388 14.61 9.02 12.18
N LEU A 389 15.72 9.00 12.90
CA LEU A 389 15.78 9.33 14.32
C LEU A 389 16.54 10.62 14.50
N GLU A 390 16.00 11.49 15.34
CA GLU A 390 16.62 12.76 15.67
C GLU A 390 17.35 12.62 17.01
N PRO A 391 18.69 12.70 17.05
CA PRO A 391 19.44 12.59 18.30
C PRO A 391 19.08 13.71 19.28
N ILE A 392 19.20 13.41 20.58
CA ILE A 392 19.25 14.46 21.59
C ILE A 392 20.61 15.14 21.48
N GLU A 393 20.61 16.44 21.21
CA GLU A 393 21.84 17.24 21.22
C GLU A 393 22.43 17.20 22.63
N THR A 394 23.46 16.40 22.84
CA THR A 394 24.32 16.55 24.01
C THR A 394 25.11 17.84 23.78
N SER A 395 24.78 18.92 24.49
CA SER A 395 25.58 20.14 24.45
C SER A 395 27.03 19.75 24.66
N LYS A 396 27.89 20.00 23.66
CA LYS A 396 29.33 19.96 23.87
C LYS A 396 29.61 20.95 25.01
N ALA A 397 29.96 20.44 26.18
CA ALA A 397 30.58 21.26 27.20
C ALA A 397 31.76 21.94 26.50
N LYS A 398 31.70 23.28 26.39
CA LYS A 398 32.85 24.06 25.94
C LYS A 398 34.01 23.71 26.89
N PRO A 399 35.19 23.37 26.37
CA PRO A 399 36.36 23.08 27.20
C PRO A 399 36.74 24.28 28.08
#